data_AF-A0A2U3B851-F1
#
_entry.id   AF-A0A2U3B851-F1
#
_cell.length_a   1.000
_cell.length_b   1.000
_cell.length_c   1.000
_cell.angle_alpha   90.00
_cell.angle_beta   90.00
_cell.angle_gamma   90.00
#
_symmetry.space_group_name_H-M   'P 1'
#
loop_
_entity.id
_entity.type
_entity.pdbx_description
1 polymer ?
#
loop_
_entity_poly.entity_id
_entity_poly.type
_entity_poly.pdbx_seq_one_letter_code
_entity_poly.pdbx_strand_id
1 'polypeptide(L)'
;MSEFLTVRLSRKADSQVQWLVWSASQQEIIASGELASRKLLQELTPYANQRSVVVLLDSCDVLLTEASIPAGASRQLDTMLPYLLEEDIAQDVDDLHFSVLKKSGGVAQVAAVEKRYLEQLLDDFAQAGMEVKRVMPDVYALPLQEAGITALQIGSQWLMRKSAFAGIVVEQEWLSLLLDSDWCRQEDSPAMVYSYTPVPDLDEPYLGRWQALEPEVVMVLLAKGAMASPVNLLTGGFKPQSSLLKHIRVWRKAALAACLFFIILLAQQMIEVHQAESLSNAYREESERIFRTVFPDRRKIPTVSYLKRQMNSEATRLGGGASQDSALSWLSELAASLANTKDVQFSTLRYDAQRGEIRVDVNMKDFQSFEVLRSQLAERFSVSQGPLDRDGDRVTGSYTLRSKP
;
A
#
# COMPACT_ATOMS: atom_id res chain seq x y z
N MET A 1 9.85 -16.05 -10.04
CA MET A 1 10.65 -16.71 -11.09
C MET A 1 11.10 -18.04 -10.52
N SER A 2 10.70 -19.15 -11.12
CA SER A 2 11.05 -20.51 -10.68
C SER A 2 12.20 -21.12 -11.48
N GLU A 3 12.62 -20.49 -12.58
CA GLU A 3 13.70 -20.97 -13.44
C GLU A 3 14.93 -20.08 -13.38
N PHE A 4 16.11 -20.70 -13.30
CA PHE A 4 17.40 -20.02 -13.13
C PHE A 4 18.42 -20.63 -14.08
N LEU A 5 19.25 -19.79 -14.70
CA LEU A 5 20.44 -20.20 -15.44
C LEU A 5 21.64 -20.04 -14.50
N THR A 6 22.25 -21.16 -14.12
CA THR A 6 23.49 -21.20 -13.33
C THR A 6 24.67 -21.40 -14.27
N VAL A 7 25.68 -20.54 -14.17
CA VAL A 7 26.90 -20.61 -14.99
C VAL A 7 28.11 -20.62 -14.07
N ARG A 8 28.91 -21.69 -14.13
CA ARG A 8 30.18 -21.81 -13.42
C ARG A 8 31.34 -21.47 -14.35
N LEU A 9 32.21 -20.56 -13.92
CA LEU A 9 33.35 -20.10 -14.71
C LEU A 9 34.56 -19.77 -13.83
N SER A 10 35.75 -19.92 -14.42
CA SER A 10 37.02 -19.51 -13.83
C SER A 10 37.53 -18.21 -14.45
N ARG A 11 38.57 -17.63 -13.86
CA ARG A 11 39.21 -16.40 -14.34
C ARG A 11 39.80 -16.52 -15.75
N LYS A 12 40.29 -17.70 -16.11
CA LYS A 12 40.88 -17.94 -17.44
C LYS A 12 39.77 -17.96 -18.50
N ALA A 13 39.79 -16.97 -19.40
CA ALA A 13 38.76 -16.84 -20.44
C ALA A 13 38.67 -18.04 -21.40
N ASP A 14 39.78 -18.77 -21.58
CA ASP A 14 39.85 -19.96 -22.44
C ASP A 14 39.48 -21.26 -21.72
N SER A 15 39.16 -21.21 -20.41
CA SER A 15 38.68 -22.37 -19.67
C SER A 15 37.24 -22.70 -20.05
N GLN A 16 36.93 -23.99 -19.95
CA GLN A 16 35.59 -24.50 -20.15
C GLN A 16 34.61 -23.89 -19.13
N VAL A 17 33.39 -23.57 -19.60
CA VAL A 17 32.32 -22.98 -18.79
C VAL A 17 31.18 -23.98 -18.68
N GLN A 18 30.82 -24.38 -17.47
CA GLN A 18 29.72 -25.31 -17.24
C GLN A 18 28.44 -24.53 -16.93
N TRP A 19 27.31 -24.93 -17.51
CA TRP A 19 26.06 -24.22 -17.31
C TRP A 19 24.87 -25.18 -17.19
N LEU A 20 23.85 -24.74 -16.45
CA LEU A 20 22.63 -25.50 -16.23
C LEU A 20 21.43 -24.59 -16.03
N VAL A 21 20.31 -24.94 -16.64
CA VAL A 21 19.00 -24.35 -16.41
C VAL A 21 18.20 -25.25 -15.48
N TRP A 22 17.91 -24.75 -14.28
CA TRP A 22 17.17 -25.46 -13.24
C TRP A 22 15.76 -24.89 -13.07
N SER A 23 14.77 -25.76 -13.01
CA SER A 23 13.39 -25.42 -12.64
C SER A 23 13.14 -25.78 -11.17
N ALA A 24 13.11 -24.80 -10.29
CA ALA A 24 12.85 -25.02 -8.87
C ALA A 24 11.39 -25.44 -8.60
N SER A 25 10.46 -25.10 -9.48
CA SER A 25 9.05 -25.52 -9.36
C SER A 25 8.85 -27.00 -9.70
N GLN A 26 9.59 -27.51 -10.70
CA GLN A 26 9.47 -28.89 -11.16
C GLN A 26 10.55 -29.81 -10.57
N GLN A 27 11.60 -29.23 -9.95
CA GLN A 27 12.79 -29.95 -9.48
C GLN A 27 13.48 -30.73 -10.60
N GLU A 28 13.56 -30.14 -11.79
CA GLU A 28 14.08 -30.79 -13.00
C GLU A 28 15.07 -29.90 -13.77
N ILE A 29 15.93 -30.57 -14.53
CA ILE A 29 16.87 -29.96 -15.47
C ILE A 29 16.11 -29.64 -16.76
N ILE A 30 16.05 -28.36 -17.13
CA ILE A 30 15.47 -27.96 -18.43
C ILE A 30 16.51 -28.10 -19.55
N ALA A 31 17.75 -27.68 -19.27
CA ALA A 31 18.88 -27.77 -20.19
C ALA A 31 20.19 -27.72 -19.41
N SER A 32 21.23 -28.35 -19.91
CA SER A 32 22.59 -28.26 -19.37
C SER A 32 23.61 -28.42 -20.49
N GLY A 33 24.83 -27.96 -20.25
CA GLY A 33 25.90 -28.13 -21.21
C GLY A 33 27.19 -27.49 -20.73
N GLU A 34 28.17 -27.48 -21.64
CA GLU A 34 29.47 -26.90 -21.42
C GLU A 34 29.85 -26.08 -22.66
N LEU A 35 30.47 -24.91 -22.43
CA LEU A 35 31.06 -24.10 -23.49
C LEU A 35 32.57 -24.28 -23.45
N ALA A 36 33.21 -24.29 -24.63
CA ALA A 36 34.66 -24.43 -24.72
C ALA A 36 35.42 -23.26 -24.09
N SER A 37 34.82 -22.06 -24.05
CA SER A 37 35.44 -20.87 -23.46
C SER A 37 34.40 -19.83 -23.04
N ARG A 38 34.79 -18.91 -22.17
CA ARG A 38 33.98 -17.74 -21.80
C ARG A 38 33.70 -16.79 -22.96
N LYS A 39 34.50 -16.83 -24.03
CA LYS A 39 34.27 -16.04 -25.25
C LYS A 39 32.97 -16.42 -25.97
N LEU A 40 32.42 -17.61 -25.68
CA LEU A 40 31.20 -18.12 -26.29
C LEU A 40 29.94 -17.89 -25.43
N LEU A 41 29.99 -16.99 -24.43
CA LEU A 41 28.84 -16.69 -23.56
C LEU A 41 27.56 -16.29 -24.31
N GLN A 42 27.68 -15.76 -25.54
CA GLN A 42 26.53 -15.42 -26.40
C GLN A 42 25.67 -16.65 -26.77
N GLU A 43 26.22 -17.87 -26.73
CA GLU A 43 25.46 -19.10 -26.94
C GLU A 43 24.45 -19.36 -25.82
N LEU A 44 24.63 -18.74 -24.65
CA LEU A 44 23.70 -18.86 -23.51
C LEU A 44 22.51 -17.91 -23.57
N THR A 45 22.51 -16.93 -24.48
CA THR A 45 21.43 -15.94 -24.60
C THR A 45 20.03 -16.56 -24.74
N PRO A 46 19.80 -17.63 -25.54
CA PRO A 46 18.50 -18.29 -25.61
C PRO A 46 18.07 -18.93 -24.28
N TYR A 47 19.02 -19.41 -23.49
CA TYR A 47 18.77 -20.06 -22.20
C TYR A 47 18.56 -19.06 -21.06
N ALA A 48 19.04 -17.82 -21.20
CA ALA A 48 18.90 -16.75 -20.21
C ALA A 48 17.58 -15.97 -20.32
N ASN A 49 16.86 -16.07 -21.44
CA ASN A 49 15.67 -15.26 -21.68
C ASN A 49 14.58 -15.48 -20.61
N GLN A 50 14.13 -14.41 -19.96
CA GLN A 50 13.17 -14.41 -18.85
C GLN A 50 13.59 -15.23 -17.61
N ARG A 51 14.86 -15.63 -17.51
CA ARG A 51 15.41 -16.36 -16.36
C ARG A 51 16.39 -15.48 -15.58
N SER A 52 16.54 -15.78 -14.30
CA SER A 52 17.57 -15.14 -13.49
C SER A 52 18.91 -15.85 -13.71
N VAL A 53 19.95 -15.09 -14.04
CA VAL A 53 21.30 -15.63 -14.22
C VAL A 53 22.07 -15.57 -12.90
N VAL A 54 22.58 -16.72 -12.46
CA VAL A 54 23.43 -16.90 -11.29
C VAL A 54 24.80 -17.34 -11.76
N VAL A 55 25.83 -16.60 -11.37
CA VAL A 55 27.21 -16.91 -11.71
C VAL A 55 27.92 -17.49 -10.50
N LEU A 56 28.52 -18.66 -10.70
CA LEU A 56 29.40 -19.32 -9.75
C LEU A 56 30.84 -19.05 -10.18
N LEU A 57 31.55 -18.27 -9.38
CA LEU A 57 32.98 -18.08 -9.55
C LEU A 57 33.70 -19.30 -9.01
N ASP A 58 34.72 -19.73 -9.72
CA ASP A 58 35.74 -20.59 -9.16
C ASP A 58 36.30 -19.97 -7.88
N SER A 59 36.18 -20.67 -6.76
CA SER A 59 36.63 -20.13 -5.47
C SER A 59 38.15 -20.04 -5.37
N CYS A 60 38.93 -20.62 -6.31
CA CYS A 60 40.35 -20.30 -6.46
C CYS A 60 40.59 -18.81 -6.80
N ASP A 61 39.62 -18.16 -7.45
CA ASP A 61 39.71 -16.75 -7.85
C ASP A 61 39.07 -15.80 -6.82
N VAL A 62 38.66 -16.31 -5.65
CA VAL A 62 38.02 -15.54 -4.58
C VAL A 62 38.69 -15.84 -3.25
N LEU A 63 39.21 -14.80 -2.59
CA LEU A 63 39.69 -14.92 -1.22
C LEU A 63 38.51 -15.06 -0.27
N LEU A 64 38.46 -16.15 0.49
CA LEU A 64 37.47 -16.42 1.53
C LEU A 64 38.18 -16.43 2.88
N THR A 65 37.91 -15.44 3.73
CA THR A 65 38.63 -15.27 4.99
C THR A 65 37.76 -14.64 6.08
N GLU A 66 38.32 -14.57 7.29
CA GLU A 66 37.72 -13.94 8.46
C GLU A 66 38.50 -12.68 8.83
N ALA A 67 37.79 -11.64 9.24
CA ALA A 67 38.38 -10.40 9.74
C ALA A 67 37.85 -10.10 11.15
N SER A 68 38.75 -9.77 12.08
CA SER A 68 38.37 -9.29 13.41
C SER A 68 37.78 -7.88 13.31
N ILE A 69 36.63 -7.65 13.96
CA ILE A 69 35.92 -6.37 13.97
C ILE A 69 36.38 -5.58 15.20
N PRO A 70 37.07 -4.43 15.02
CA PRO A 70 37.47 -3.59 16.15
C PRO A 70 36.27 -3.09 16.95
N ALA A 71 36.45 -2.91 18.26
CA ALA A 71 35.39 -2.46 19.16
C ALA A 71 34.78 -1.13 18.69
N GLY A 72 33.46 -1.09 18.52
CA GLY A 72 32.72 0.09 18.06
C GLY A 72 32.77 0.36 16.54
N ALA A 73 33.58 -0.39 15.77
CA ALA A 73 33.80 -0.13 14.34
C ALA A 73 32.89 -0.92 13.37
N SER A 74 31.93 -1.70 13.88
CA SER A 74 31.06 -2.58 13.07
C SER A 74 30.36 -1.88 11.90
N ARG A 75 29.99 -0.60 12.06
CA ARG A 75 29.35 0.22 11.02
C ARG A 75 30.30 0.66 9.89
N GLN A 76 31.59 0.81 10.19
CA GLN A 76 32.62 1.28 9.26
C GLN A 76 33.46 0.13 8.69
N LEU A 77 33.16 -1.11 9.07
CA LEU A 77 33.92 -2.29 8.70
C LEU A 77 34.23 -2.35 7.20
N ASP A 78 33.23 -2.10 6.35
CA ASP A 78 33.38 -2.22 4.89
C ASP A 78 34.47 -1.28 4.33
N THR A 79 34.72 -0.13 4.98
CA THR A 79 35.80 0.81 4.62
C THR A 79 37.15 0.42 5.23
N MET A 80 37.13 -0.35 6.32
CA MET A 80 38.33 -0.78 7.04
C MET A 80 38.88 -2.13 6.54
N LEU A 81 38.05 -2.95 5.88
CA LEU A 81 38.44 -4.29 5.41
C LEU A 81 39.74 -4.31 4.59
N PRO A 82 39.99 -3.39 3.64
CA PRO A 82 41.25 -3.38 2.90
C PRO A 82 42.46 -3.30 3.83
N TYR A 83 42.43 -2.40 4.81
CA TYR A 83 43.52 -2.22 5.78
C TYR A 83 43.64 -3.38 6.76
N LEU A 84 42.52 -3.97 7.18
CA LEU A 84 42.51 -5.09 8.13
C LEU A 84 43.07 -6.38 7.52
N LEU A 85 42.99 -6.54 6.21
CA LEU A 85 43.41 -7.74 5.48
C LEU A 85 44.66 -7.50 4.62
N GLU A 86 45.29 -6.32 4.70
CA GLU A 86 46.43 -5.94 3.85
C GLU A 86 47.62 -6.90 4.02
N GLU A 87 47.89 -7.35 5.26
CA GLU A 87 48.98 -8.27 5.55
C GLU A 87 48.70 -9.72 5.09
N ASP A 88 47.43 -10.10 4.94
CA ASP A 88 46.99 -11.45 4.58
C ASP A 88 46.88 -11.65 3.05
N ILE A 89 47.04 -10.58 2.27
CA ILE A 89 46.74 -10.55 0.83
C ILE A 89 48.03 -10.34 0.02
N ALA A 90 48.26 -11.21 -0.96
CA ALA A 90 49.45 -11.19 -1.81
C ALA A 90 49.36 -10.21 -3.00
N GLN A 91 48.49 -9.21 -2.94
CA GLN A 91 48.25 -8.21 -3.98
C GLN A 91 47.74 -6.91 -3.38
N ASP A 92 47.65 -5.86 -4.19
CA ASP A 92 47.12 -4.58 -3.74
C ASP A 92 45.64 -4.72 -3.33
N VAL A 93 45.32 -4.30 -2.10
CA VAL A 93 43.95 -4.32 -1.57
C VAL A 93 43.05 -3.30 -2.25
N ASP A 94 43.61 -2.25 -2.86
CA ASP A 94 42.85 -1.27 -3.64
C ASP A 94 42.30 -1.87 -4.94
N ASP A 95 42.89 -2.94 -5.45
CA ASP A 95 42.39 -3.69 -6.62
C ASP A 95 41.30 -4.71 -6.25
N LEU A 96 41.01 -4.91 -4.96
CA LEU A 96 40.06 -5.90 -4.47
C LEU A 96 38.70 -5.30 -4.09
N HIS A 97 37.64 -6.00 -4.50
CA HIS A 97 36.27 -5.76 -4.05
C HIS A 97 35.95 -6.68 -2.88
N PHE A 98 35.73 -6.09 -1.71
CA PHE A 98 35.38 -6.81 -0.49
C PHE A 98 33.86 -6.88 -0.30
N SER A 99 33.37 -8.05 0.06
CA SER A 99 31.97 -8.32 0.41
C SER A 99 31.89 -8.99 1.77
N VAL A 100 31.15 -8.39 2.72
CA VAL A 100 30.88 -9.03 4.00
C VAL A 100 29.74 -10.02 3.86
N LEU A 101 30.00 -11.29 4.15
CA LEU A 101 29.03 -12.37 4.07
C LEU A 101 28.20 -12.52 5.35
N LYS A 102 28.85 -12.39 6.51
CA LYS A 102 28.21 -12.45 7.83
C LYS A 102 29.04 -11.69 8.86
N LYS A 103 28.37 -11.04 9.82
CA LYS A 103 28.99 -10.41 11.01
C LYS A 103 28.44 -11.10 12.26
N SER A 104 29.31 -11.62 13.13
CA SER A 104 28.89 -12.28 14.38
C SER A 104 30.03 -12.29 15.40
N GLY A 105 29.72 -12.01 16.67
CA GLY A 105 30.68 -12.21 17.77
C GLY A 105 31.99 -11.42 17.65
N GLY A 106 31.99 -10.26 16.99
CA GLY A 106 33.21 -9.48 16.76
C GLY A 106 34.08 -10.00 15.60
N VAL A 107 33.58 -10.94 14.80
CA VAL A 107 34.24 -11.44 13.59
C VAL A 107 33.33 -11.23 12.38
N ALA A 108 33.93 -10.90 11.24
CA ALA A 108 33.28 -10.82 9.95
C ALA A 108 33.81 -11.89 9.01
N GLN A 109 32.91 -12.57 8.33
CA GLN A 109 33.20 -13.48 7.22
C GLN A 109 33.23 -12.64 5.94
N VAL A 110 34.32 -12.70 5.20
CA VAL A 110 34.63 -11.79 4.10
C VAL A 110 34.98 -12.59 2.86
N ALA A 111 34.45 -12.15 1.72
CA ALA A 111 34.92 -12.56 0.40
C ALA A 111 35.57 -11.38 -0.30
N ALA A 112 36.72 -11.58 -0.94
CA ALA A 112 37.38 -10.58 -1.77
C ALA A 112 37.66 -11.12 -3.17
N VAL A 113 37.36 -10.31 -4.19
CA VAL A 113 37.58 -10.64 -5.60
C VAL A 113 38.16 -9.44 -6.33
N GLU A 114 39.05 -9.66 -7.29
CA GLU A 114 39.64 -8.56 -8.07
C GLU A 114 38.56 -7.76 -8.81
N LYS A 115 38.56 -6.43 -8.62
CA LYS A 115 37.57 -5.50 -9.21
C LYS A 115 37.52 -5.64 -10.72
N ARG A 116 38.68 -5.58 -11.38
CA ARG A 116 38.80 -5.63 -12.84
C ARG A 116 38.26 -6.94 -13.40
N TYR A 117 38.51 -8.04 -12.72
CA TYR A 117 37.98 -9.36 -13.11
C TYR A 117 36.45 -9.39 -13.00
N LEU A 118 35.89 -8.91 -11.89
CA LEU A 118 34.43 -8.85 -11.70
C LEU A 118 33.75 -7.87 -12.68
N GLU A 119 34.36 -6.72 -12.97
CA GLU A 119 33.87 -5.76 -13.98
C GLU A 119 33.82 -6.41 -15.36
N GLN A 120 34.94 -6.98 -15.82
CA GLN A 120 35.00 -7.67 -17.11
C GLN A 120 33.99 -8.82 -17.20
N LEU A 121 33.78 -9.53 -16.10
CA LEU A 121 32.76 -10.58 -16.01
C LEU A 121 31.36 -10.05 -16.25
N LEU A 122 30.96 -9.01 -15.53
CA LEU A 122 29.64 -8.44 -15.68
C LEU A 122 29.44 -7.82 -17.07
N ASP A 123 30.49 -7.23 -17.63
CA ASP A 123 30.48 -6.67 -18.98
C ASP A 123 30.30 -7.76 -20.05
N ASP A 124 30.97 -8.90 -19.95
CA ASP A 124 30.80 -10.01 -20.90
C ASP A 124 29.35 -10.54 -20.91
N PHE A 125 28.74 -10.70 -19.74
CA PHE A 125 27.33 -11.08 -19.64
C PHE A 125 26.40 -10.00 -20.19
N ALA A 126 26.69 -8.73 -19.90
CA ALA A 126 25.91 -7.61 -20.40
C ALA A 126 25.98 -7.49 -21.94
N GLN A 127 27.15 -7.71 -22.54
CA GLN A 127 27.35 -7.75 -24.00
C GLN A 127 26.58 -8.89 -24.66
N ALA A 128 26.45 -10.03 -23.98
CA ALA A 128 25.61 -11.15 -24.42
C ALA A 128 24.10 -10.93 -24.16
N GLY A 129 23.71 -9.76 -23.63
CA GLY A 129 22.31 -9.41 -23.35
C GLY A 129 21.74 -10.08 -22.10
N MET A 130 22.59 -10.61 -21.23
CA MET A 130 22.21 -11.34 -20.01
C MET A 130 22.36 -10.45 -18.78
N GLU A 131 21.34 -10.44 -17.90
CA GLU A 131 21.41 -9.71 -16.62
C GLU A 131 21.77 -10.66 -15.48
N VAL A 132 23.00 -10.54 -14.97
CA VAL A 132 23.46 -11.31 -13.80
C VAL A 132 22.78 -10.78 -12.54
N LYS A 133 22.06 -11.65 -11.83
CA LYS A 133 21.36 -11.32 -10.58
C LYS A 133 22.15 -11.65 -9.33
N ARG A 134 23.06 -12.61 -9.42
CA ARG A 134 23.89 -13.08 -8.30
C ARG A 134 25.23 -13.56 -8.82
N VAL A 135 26.28 -13.20 -8.09
CA VAL A 135 27.64 -13.75 -8.27
C VAL A 135 28.04 -14.32 -6.92
N MET A 136 28.52 -15.56 -6.87
CA MET A 136 28.98 -16.17 -5.63
C MET A 136 30.11 -17.18 -5.87
N PRO A 137 30.96 -17.45 -4.86
CA PRO A 137 31.92 -18.54 -4.91
C PRO A 137 31.21 -19.91 -5.01
N ASP A 138 31.70 -20.79 -5.87
CA ASP A 138 31.14 -22.11 -6.12
C ASP A 138 31.16 -23.04 -4.89
N VAL A 139 32.15 -22.94 -4.00
CA VAL A 139 32.19 -23.74 -2.75
C VAL A 139 30.98 -23.50 -1.86
N TYR A 140 30.41 -22.29 -1.85
CA TYR A 140 29.22 -21.97 -1.06
C TYR A 140 27.92 -22.42 -1.71
N ALA A 141 28.00 -23.00 -2.92
CA ALA A 141 26.90 -23.72 -3.55
C ALA A 141 26.90 -25.22 -3.21
N LEU A 142 27.90 -25.75 -2.49
CA LEU A 142 27.83 -27.10 -1.94
C LEU A 142 26.82 -27.18 -0.79
N PRO A 143 26.07 -28.28 -0.62
CA PRO A 143 25.20 -28.46 0.54
C PRO A 143 25.99 -28.39 1.86
N LEU A 144 25.36 -27.87 2.91
CA LEU A 144 25.95 -27.81 4.24
C LEU A 144 25.61 -29.09 5.00
N GLN A 145 26.61 -29.72 5.61
CA GLN A 145 26.43 -30.81 6.57
C GLN A 145 26.56 -30.27 8.00
N GLU A 146 25.78 -30.80 8.94
CA GLU A 146 25.82 -30.35 10.34
C GLU A 146 27.13 -30.72 11.04
N ALA A 147 27.71 -31.87 10.70
CA ALA A 147 28.88 -32.43 11.38
C ALA A 147 29.92 -32.96 10.37
N GLY A 148 30.61 -32.06 9.68
CA GLY A 148 31.74 -32.40 8.81
C GLY A 148 31.93 -31.42 7.65
N ILE A 149 32.70 -31.86 6.66
CA ILE A 149 33.05 -31.06 5.48
C ILE A 149 32.39 -31.69 4.26
N THR A 150 31.63 -30.91 3.51
CA THR A 150 31.12 -31.36 2.21
C THR A 150 32.19 -31.18 1.15
N ALA A 151 32.41 -32.20 0.31
CA ALA A 151 33.40 -32.19 -0.76
C ALA A 151 32.78 -32.55 -2.12
N LEU A 152 33.31 -31.96 -3.17
CA LEU A 152 32.95 -32.24 -4.56
C LEU A 152 34.16 -32.03 -5.46
N GLN A 153 34.46 -33.01 -6.32
CA GLN A 153 35.53 -32.90 -7.30
C GLN A 153 35.02 -32.33 -8.63
N ILE A 154 35.76 -31.38 -9.20
CA ILE A 154 35.56 -30.84 -10.55
C ILE A 154 36.92 -30.78 -11.25
N GLY A 155 37.13 -31.61 -12.27
CA GLY A 155 38.46 -31.75 -12.88
C GLY A 155 39.48 -32.28 -11.87
N SER A 156 40.62 -31.59 -11.73
CA SER A 156 41.64 -31.88 -10.71
C SER A 156 41.36 -31.23 -9.35
N GLN A 157 40.31 -30.40 -9.24
CA GLN A 157 40.08 -29.58 -8.05
C GLN A 157 39.03 -30.18 -7.13
N TRP A 158 39.26 -30.05 -5.84
CA TRP A 158 38.32 -30.39 -4.77
C TRP A 158 37.76 -29.11 -4.16
N LEU A 159 36.46 -28.90 -4.35
CA LEU A 159 35.70 -27.89 -3.64
C LEU A 159 35.30 -28.48 -2.29
N MET A 160 35.62 -27.79 -1.20
CA MET A 160 35.33 -28.25 0.16
C MET A 160 34.63 -27.14 0.96
N ARG A 161 33.51 -27.46 1.59
CA ARG A 161 32.71 -26.54 2.41
C ARG A 161 32.62 -27.07 3.85
N LYS A 162 33.27 -26.38 4.79
CA LYS A 162 33.28 -26.71 6.21
C LYS A 162 32.12 -26.06 6.98
N SER A 163 31.72 -24.86 6.58
CA SER A 163 30.63 -24.14 7.26
C SER A 163 29.81 -23.29 6.28
N ALA A 164 28.83 -22.55 6.81
CA ALA A 164 28.04 -21.63 6.00
C ALA A 164 28.92 -20.61 5.23
N PHE A 165 30.06 -20.21 5.80
CA PHE A 165 30.97 -19.19 5.25
C PHE A 165 32.45 -19.60 5.28
N ALA A 166 32.76 -20.86 5.59
CA ALA A 166 34.12 -21.41 5.46
C ALA A 166 34.15 -22.45 4.34
N GLY A 167 34.91 -22.15 3.29
CA GLY A 167 35.12 -23.03 2.15
C GLY A 167 36.52 -22.84 1.57
N ILE A 168 37.01 -23.86 0.87
CA ILE A 168 38.33 -23.87 0.25
C ILE A 168 38.28 -24.70 -1.03
N VAL A 169 39.17 -24.39 -1.97
CA VAL A 169 39.45 -25.23 -3.14
C VAL A 169 40.89 -25.66 -3.08
N VAL A 170 41.15 -26.93 -3.37
CA VAL A 170 42.50 -27.49 -3.38
C VAL A 170 42.67 -28.37 -4.61
N GLU A 171 43.85 -28.36 -5.21
CA GLU A 171 44.20 -29.32 -6.26
C GLU A 171 44.36 -30.73 -5.66
N GLN A 172 44.05 -31.76 -6.45
CA GLN A 172 44.14 -33.17 -6.05
C GLN A 172 45.47 -33.50 -5.38
N GLU A 173 46.58 -32.97 -5.91
CA GLU A 173 47.94 -33.22 -5.44
C GLU A 173 48.21 -32.62 -4.04
N TRP A 174 47.41 -31.65 -3.61
CA TRP A 174 47.55 -30.98 -2.31
C TRP A 174 46.48 -31.41 -1.31
N LEU A 175 45.59 -32.33 -1.70
CA LEU A 175 44.48 -32.77 -0.86
C LEU A 175 44.96 -33.37 0.47
N SER A 176 45.99 -34.22 0.44
CA SER A 176 46.56 -34.84 1.66
C SER A 176 47.10 -33.78 2.64
N LEU A 177 47.79 -32.77 2.12
CA LEU A 177 48.29 -31.64 2.92
C LEU A 177 47.15 -30.88 3.60
N LEU A 178 46.04 -30.63 2.88
CA LEU A 178 44.86 -29.99 3.47
C LEU A 178 44.21 -30.87 4.55
N LEU A 179 44.13 -32.18 4.33
CA LEU A 179 43.55 -33.13 5.28
C LEU A 179 44.35 -33.24 6.60
N ASP A 180 45.66 -32.95 6.56
CA ASP A 180 46.52 -32.88 7.75
C ASP A 180 46.47 -31.54 8.49
N SER A 181 46.01 -30.49 7.82
CA SER A 181 45.94 -29.15 8.38
C SER A 181 44.86 -29.01 9.46
N ASP A 182 45.00 -27.97 10.30
CA ASP A 182 43.99 -27.62 11.31
C ASP A 182 42.65 -27.20 10.68
N TRP A 183 42.63 -26.83 9.40
CA TRP A 183 41.40 -26.52 8.69
C TRP A 183 40.47 -27.73 8.63
N CYS A 184 41.01 -28.95 8.50
CA CYS A 184 40.24 -30.19 8.48
C CYS A 184 39.98 -30.79 9.88
N ARG A 185 40.24 -30.04 10.97
CA ARG A 185 39.96 -30.50 12.34
C ARG A 185 38.66 -29.92 12.91
N GLN A 186 38.03 -30.69 13.79
CA GLN A 186 36.87 -30.32 14.59
C GLN A 186 37.09 -30.83 16.02
N GLU A 187 37.14 -29.93 17.01
CA GLU A 187 37.36 -30.28 18.43
C GLU A 187 38.54 -31.24 18.64
N ASP A 188 39.71 -30.89 18.08
CA ASP A 188 40.96 -31.66 18.09
C ASP A 188 40.94 -33.03 17.37
N SER A 189 39.81 -33.42 16.77
CA SER A 189 39.70 -34.62 15.96
C SER A 189 39.64 -34.29 14.46
N PRO A 190 40.09 -35.18 13.56
CA PRO A 190 39.88 -35.00 12.12
C PRO A 190 38.39 -34.98 11.79
N ALA A 191 37.96 -33.96 11.04
CA ALA A 191 36.59 -33.84 10.59
C ALA A 191 36.27 -34.89 9.52
N MET A 192 35.01 -35.33 9.52
CA MET A 192 34.50 -36.25 8.52
C MET A 192 34.24 -35.52 7.19
N VAL A 193 34.65 -36.11 6.07
CA VAL A 193 34.45 -35.54 4.73
C VAL A 193 33.36 -36.31 3.98
N TYR A 194 32.31 -35.61 3.58
CA TYR A 194 31.19 -36.15 2.82
C TYR A 194 31.31 -35.77 1.35
N SER A 195 31.55 -36.75 0.49
CA SER A 195 31.84 -36.51 -0.93
C SER A 195 30.63 -36.82 -1.82
N TYR A 196 30.25 -35.87 -2.67
CA TYR A 196 29.25 -36.06 -3.73
C TYR A 196 29.84 -36.64 -5.03
N THR A 197 31.16 -36.77 -5.10
CA THR A 197 31.91 -37.48 -6.14
C THR A 197 32.56 -38.74 -5.56
N PRO A 198 33.03 -39.69 -6.39
CA PRO A 198 33.81 -40.83 -5.89
C PRO A 198 34.93 -40.37 -4.96
N VAL A 199 35.09 -41.07 -3.83
CA VAL A 199 36.15 -40.80 -2.87
C VAL A 199 37.50 -40.97 -3.58
N PRO A 200 38.45 -40.03 -3.41
CA PRO A 200 39.75 -40.14 -4.06
C PRO A 200 40.52 -41.35 -3.50
N ASP A 201 41.43 -41.88 -4.32
CA ASP A 201 42.36 -42.91 -3.85
C ASP A 201 43.34 -42.25 -2.86
N LEU A 202 43.16 -42.55 -1.58
CA LEU A 202 43.89 -41.93 -0.49
C LEU A 202 44.58 -43.01 0.35
N ASP A 203 45.82 -42.74 0.75
CA ASP A 203 46.55 -43.60 1.68
C ASP A 203 45.91 -43.58 3.09
N GLU A 204 46.16 -44.62 3.88
CA GLU A 204 45.90 -44.55 5.33
C GLU A 204 46.75 -43.43 5.95
N PRO A 205 46.22 -42.58 6.86
CA PRO A 205 44.99 -42.76 7.65
C PRO A 205 43.74 -42.01 7.13
N TYR A 206 43.75 -41.53 5.87
CA TYR A 206 42.68 -40.67 5.37
C TYR A 206 41.44 -41.44 4.92
N LEU A 207 41.59 -42.72 4.54
CA LEU A 207 40.51 -43.55 3.99
C LEU A 207 39.29 -43.64 4.92
N GLY A 208 39.51 -43.72 6.23
CA GLY A 208 38.45 -43.75 7.26
C GLY A 208 37.77 -42.41 7.53
N ARG A 209 38.20 -41.32 6.89
CA ARG A 209 37.68 -39.96 7.06
C ARG A 209 36.80 -39.48 5.91
N TRP A 210 36.54 -40.35 4.93
CA TRP A 210 35.71 -40.03 3.77
C TRP A 210 34.49 -40.92 3.66
N GLN A 211 33.34 -40.31 3.38
CA GLN A 211 32.08 -41.00 3.14
C GLN A 211 31.51 -40.54 1.81
N ALA A 212 31.31 -41.48 0.90
CA ALA A 212 30.59 -41.22 -0.34
C ALA A 212 29.10 -41.00 -0.03
N LEU A 213 28.55 -39.91 -0.55
CA LEU A 213 27.12 -39.66 -0.62
C LEU A 213 26.55 -40.15 -1.95
N GLU A 214 25.23 -40.08 -2.10
CA GLU A 214 24.57 -40.40 -3.36
C GLU A 214 25.06 -39.44 -4.46
N PRO A 215 25.63 -39.94 -5.56
CA PRO A 215 26.16 -39.09 -6.62
C PRO A 215 25.04 -38.30 -7.29
N GLU A 216 25.16 -36.98 -7.30
CA GLU A 216 24.33 -36.08 -8.09
C GLU A 216 25.15 -35.51 -9.26
N VAL A 217 24.47 -35.08 -10.32
CA VAL A 217 25.12 -34.30 -11.38
C VAL A 217 25.67 -33.01 -10.77
N VAL A 218 26.99 -32.79 -10.89
CA VAL A 218 27.73 -31.65 -10.31
C VAL A 218 26.98 -30.33 -10.43
N MET A 219 26.59 -29.94 -11.65
CA MET A 219 25.91 -28.66 -11.88
C MET A 219 24.49 -28.60 -11.29
N VAL A 220 23.81 -29.73 -11.09
CA VAL A 220 22.51 -29.78 -10.40
C VAL A 220 22.69 -29.50 -8.92
N LEU A 221 23.68 -30.15 -8.31
CA LEU A 221 24.03 -29.95 -6.90
C LEU A 221 24.35 -28.47 -6.63
N LEU A 222 25.22 -27.89 -7.47
CA LEU A 222 25.61 -26.48 -7.38
C LEU A 222 24.43 -25.54 -7.65
N ALA A 223 23.57 -25.82 -8.63
CA ALA A 223 22.40 -24.98 -8.89
C ALA A 223 21.43 -24.96 -7.70
N LYS A 224 21.13 -26.13 -7.11
CA LYS A 224 20.28 -26.24 -5.92
C LYS A 224 20.89 -25.49 -4.72
N GLY A 225 22.17 -25.70 -4.44
CA GLY A 225 22.82 -25.06 -3.30
C GLY A 225 23.04 -23.56 -3.50
N ALA A 226 23.26 -23.09 -4.74
CA ALA A 226 23.31 -21.68 -5.07
C ALA A 226 21.99 -20.96 -4.75
N MET A 227 20.85 -21.63 -4.92
CA MET A 227 19.54 -21.10 -4.55
C MET A 227 19.33 -21.05 -3.03
N ALA A 228 19.83 -22.06 -2.31
CA ALA A 228 19.73 -22.13 -0.85
C ALA A 228 20.70 -21.17 -0.13
N SER A 229 21.81 -20.80 -0.78
CA SER A 229 22.82 -19.92 -0.21
C SER A 229 22.42 -18.43 -0.29
N PRO A 230 22.60 -17.64 0.79
CA PRO A 230 22.37 -16.21 0.76
C PRO A 230 23.54 -15.40 0.18
N VAL A 231 24.67 -16.06 -0.14
CA VAL A 231 25.90 -15.39 -0.56
C VAL A 231 25.72 -14.67 -1.89
N ASN A 232 26.16 -13.41 -1.95
CA ASN A 232 26.22 -12.63 -3.17
C ASN A 232 27.36 -11.60 -3.09
N LEU A 233 28.22 -11.58 -4.10
CA LEU A 233 29.34 -10.64 -4.23
C LEU A 233 28.94 -9.33 -4.92
N LEU A 234 27.72 -9.24 -5.49
CA LEU A 234 27.16 -8.02 -6.08
C LEU A 234 26.72 -7.02 -5.00
N THR A 235 27.70 -6.49 -4.28
CA THR A 235 27.56 -5.55 -3.17
C THR A 235 28.34 -4.26 -3.47
N GLY A 236 28.17 -3.21 -2.65
CA GLY A 236 28.90 -1.95 -2.81
C GLY A 236 28.77 -1.37 -4.23
N GLY A 237 29.92 -1.12 -4.88
CA GLY A 237 29.99 -0.59 -6.25
C GLY A 237 29.42 -1.51 -7.34
N PHE A 238 29.31 -2.81 -7.06
CA PHE A 238 28.78 -3.82 -7.99
C PHE A 238 27.30 -4.15 -7.77
N LYS A 239 26.63 -3.44 -6.87
CA LYS A 239 25.20 -3.64 -6.62
C LYS A 239 24.41 -3.31 -7.90
N PRO A 240 23.55 -4.21 -8.41
CA PRO A 240 22.80 -3.95 -9.61
C PRO A 240 21.93 -2.70 -9.44
N GLN A 241 22.06 -1.74 -10.35
CA GLN A 241 21.24 -0.54 -10.35
C GLN A 241 19.78 -0.94 -10.61
N SER A 242 18.86 -0.50 -9.73
CA SER A 242 17.48 -0.96 -9.77
C SER A 242 16.83 -0.67 -11.13
N SER A 243 16.13 -1.67 -11.67
CA SER A 243 15.33 -1.57 -12.90
C SER A 243 14.09 -0.66 -12.76
N LEU A 244 13.88 -0.01 -11.62
CA LEU A 244 12.74 0.91 -11.39
C LEU A 244 12.70 2.04 -12.44
N LEU A 245 13.87 2.55 -12.84
CA LEU A 245 13.99 3.53 -13.92
C LEU A 245 13.55 2.98 -15.28
N LYS A 246 13.77 1.68 -15.55
CA LYS A 246 13.27 1.02 -16.77
C LYS A 246 11.74 0.93 -16.75
N HIS A 247 11.13 0.61 -15.60
CA HIS A 247 9.67 0.55 -15.46
C HIS A 247 9.01 1.94 -15.59
N ILE A 248 9.60 2.99 -15.01
CA ILE A 248 9.09 4.37 -15.16
C ILE A 248 9.00 4.80 -16.63
N ARG A 249 9.97 4.40 -17.48
CA ARG A 249 9.95 4.71 -18.92
C ARG A 249 8.76 4.08 -19.65
N VAL A 250 8.33 2.88 -19.25
CA VAL A 250 7.15 2.19 -19.84
C VAL A 250 5.86 2.94 -19.51
N TRP A 251 5.74 3.43 -18.27
CA TRP A 251 4.54 4.15 -17.80
C TRP A 251 4.41 5.59 -18.32
N ARG A 252 5.43 6.13 -18.99
CA ARG A 252 5.41 7.51 -19.51
C ARG A 252 4.22 7.77 -20.44
N LYS A 253 3.89 6.83 -21.32
CA LYS A 253 2.75 6.96 -22.25
C LYS A 253 1.41 6.93 -21.50
N ALA A 254 1.29 6.05 -20.50
CA ALA A 254 0.10 5.97 -19.65
C ALA A 254 -0.09 7.25 -18.82
N ALA A 255 0.98 7.79 -18.24
CA ALA A 255 0.95 9.06 -17.51
C ALA A 255 0.54 10.24 -18.42
N LEU A 256 1.05 10.29 -19.65
CA LEU A 256 0.68 11.33 -20.62
C LEU A 256 -0.79 11.24 -21.03
N ALA A 257 -1.31 10.02 -21.25
CA ALA A 257 -2.73 9.80 -21.50
C ALA A 257 -3.61 10.19 -20.29
N ALA A 258 -3.19 9.86 -19.07
CA ALA A 258 -3.89 10.24 -17.85
C ALA A 258 -3.92 11.76 -17.64
N CYS A 259 -2.80 12.46 -17.88
CA CYS A 259 -2.76 13.91 -17.87
C CYS A 259 -3.69 14.54 -18.91
N LEU A 260 -3.68 14.04 -20.15
CA LEU A 260 -4.57 14.53 -21.19
C LEU A 260 -6.05 14.33 -20.82
N PHE A 261 -6.39 13.16 -20.31
CA PHE A 261 -7.74 12.86 -19.83
C PHE A 261 -8.17 13.80 -18.69
N PHE A 262 -7.27 14.07 -17.73
CA PHE A 262 -7.55 14.99 -16.64
C PHE A 262 -7.78 16.43 -17.14
N ILE A 263 -7.00 16.89 -18.12
CA ILE A 263 -7.20 18.21 -18.76
C ILE A 263 -8.57 18.27 -19.44
N ILE A 264 -8.98 17.21 -20.13
CA ILE A 264 -10.31 17.14 -20.78
C ILE A 264 -11.43 17.21 -19.74
N LEU A 265 -11.31 16.47 -18.62
CA LEU A 265 -12.29 16.53 -17.54
C LEU A 265 -12.39 17.93 -16.92
N LEU A 266 -11.25 18.59 -16.68
CA LEU A 266 -11.23 19.96 -16.17
C LEU A 266 -11.85 20.95 -17.15
N ALA A 267 -11.56 20.82 -18.45
CA ALA A 267 -12.15 21.67 -19.48
C ALA A 267 -13.66 21.50 -19.56
N GLN A 268 -14.16 20.26 -19.50
CA GLN A 268 -15.60 19.98 -19.46
C GLN A 268 -16.25 20.64 -18.24
N GLN A 269 -15.68 20.44 -17.04
CA GLN A 269 -16.22 21.00 -15.80
C GLN A 269 -16.23 22.55 -15.84
N MET A 270 -15.18 23.16 -16.41
CA MET A 270 -15.09 24.61 -16.57
C MET A 270 -16.20 25.15 -17.49
N ILE A 271 -16.47 24.46 -18.60
CA ILE A 271 -17.53 24.83 -19.55
C ILE A 271 -18.90 24.73 -18.88
N GLU A 272 -19.18 23.62 -18.18
CA GLU A 272 -20.45 23.42 -17.47
C GLU A 272 -20.70 24.50 -16.42
N VAL A 273 -19.67 24.87 -15.64
CA VAL A 273 -19.76 25.96 -14.65
C VAL A 273 -20.05 27.30 -15.32
N HIS A 274 -19.33 27.64 -16.39
CA HIS A 274 -19.57 28.90 -17.11
C HIS A 274 -20.98 28.96 -17.72
N GLN A 275 -21.47 27.87 -18.31
CA GLN A 275 -22.82 27.82 -18.86
C GLN A 275 -23.87 27.97 -17.75
N ALA A 276 -23.71 27.26 -16.63
CA ALA A 276 -24.61 27.34 -15.49
C ALA A 276 -24.65 28.74 -14.87
N GLU A 277 -23.50 29.39 -14.71
CA GLU A 277 -23.41 30.77 -14.21
C GLU A 277 -24.06 31.77 -15.16
N SER A 278 -23.83 31.64 -16.47
CA SER A 278 -24.44 32.52 -17.48
C SER A 278 -25.97 32.42 -17.49
N LEU A 279 -26.52 31.20 -17.42
CA LEU A 279 -27.96 30.97 -17.30
C LEU A 279 -28.52 31.53 -16.00
N SER A 280 -27.84 31.30 -14.87
CA SER A 280 -28.26 31.82 -13.57
C SER A 280 -28.33 33.34 -13.55
N ASN A 281 -27.31 34.01 -14.10
CA ASN A 281 -27.25 35.47 -14.18
C ASN A 281 -28.35 36.03 -15.10
N ALA A 282 -28.58 35.42 -16.27
CA ALA A 282 -29.66 35.82 -17.17
C ALA A 282 -31.04 35.71 -16.51
N TYR A 283 -31.33 34.59 -15.83
CA TYR A 283 -32.59 34.42 -15.10
C TYR A 283 -32.74 35.41 -13.94
N ARG A 284 -31.64 35.77 -13.28
CA ARG A 284 -31.64 36.76 -12.20
C ARG A 284 -31.96 38.16 -12.73
N GLU A 285 -31.31 38.57 -13.81
CA GLU A 285 -31.59 39.86 -14.45
C GLU A 285 -33.04 39.96 -14.93
N GLU A 286 -33.57 38.90 -15.53
CA GLU A 286 -34.96 38.83 -15.98
C GLU A 286 -35.94 38.93 -14.81
N SER A 287 -35.66 38.22 -13.71
CA SER A 287 -36.47 38.28 -12.49
C SER A 287 -36.45 39.67 -11.86
N GLU A 288 -35.28 40.31 -11.78
CA GLU A 288 -35.15 41.68 -11.27
C GLU A 288 -35.90 42.68 -12.16
N ARG A 289 -35.84 42.51 -13.48
CA ARG A 289 -36.58 43.35 -14.44
C ARG A 289 -38.08 43.26 -14.19
N ILE A 290 -38.62 42.04 -14.13
CA ILE A 290 -40.05 41.81 -13.88
C ILE A 290 -40.45 42.40 -12.53
N PHE A 291 -39.66 42.19 -11.49
CA PHE A 291 -39.94 42.73 -10.16
C PHE A 291 -39.97 44.27 -10.14
N ARG A 292 -39.04 44.93 -10.83
CA ARG A 292 -39.02 46.41 -10.92
C ARG A 292 -40.22 46.95 -11.71
N THR A 293 -40.72 46.23 -12.70
CA THR A 293 -41.95 46.60 -13.42
C THR A 293 -43.19 46.51 -12.54
N VAL A 294 -43.26 45.48 -11.68
CA VAL A 294 -44.42 45.27 -10.79
C VAL A 294 -44.37 46.16 -9.54
N PHE A 295 -43.18 46.46 -9.01
CA PHE A 295 -42.98 47.25 -7.78
C PHE A 295 -42.01 48.43 -7.96
N PRO A 296 -42.42 49.50 -8.66
CA PRO A 296 -41.57 50.65 -8.97
C PRO A 296 -41.03 51.40 -7.72
N ASP A 297 -41.70 51.28 -6.57
CA ASP A 297 -41.30 51.93 -5.30
C ASP A 297 -40.25 51.13 -4.49
N ARG A 298 -39.88 49.92 -4.92
CA ARG A 298 -38.94 49.03 -4.20
C ARG A 298 -37.64 48.85 -4.98
N ARG A 299 -36.72 49.81 -4.83
CA ARG A 299 -35.48 49.91 -5.62
C ARG A 299 -34.34 48.98 -5.22
N LYS A 300 -34.33 48.41 -4.01
CA LYS A 300 -33.24 47.54 -3.52
C LYS A 300 -33.67 46.07 -3.52
N ILE A 301 -32.96 45.24 -4.30
CA ILE A 301 -33.17 43.79 -4.38
C ILE A 301 -31.86 43.09 -3.96
N PRO A 302 -31.64 42.84 -2.65
CA PRO A 302 -30.37 42.29 -2.17
C PRO A 302 -30.19 40.79 -2.49
N THR A 303 -31.28 40.02 -2.57
CA THR A 303 -31.23 38.57 -2.81
C THR A 303 -32.46 38.07 -3.57
N VAL A 304 -32.35 36.90 -4.22
CA VAL A 304 -33.48 36.22 -4.88
C VAL A 304 -34.56 35.83 -3.87
N SER A 305 -34.18 35.47 -2.65
CA SER A 305 -35.10 35.14 -1.56
C SER A 305 -35.96 36.35 -1.13
N TYR A 306 -35.40 37.56 -1.20
CA TYR A 306 -36.14 38.79 -0.94
C TYR A 306 -37.24 39.00 -1.99
N LEU A 307 -36.90 38.83 -3.27
CA LEU A 307 -37.84 38.93 -4.40
C LEU A 307 -39.02 37.97 -4.24
N LYS A 308 -38.74 36.67 -4.02
CA LYS A 308 -39.78 35.64 -3.82
C LYS A 308 -40.67 35.94 -2.62
N ARG A 309 -40.09 36.35 -1.50
CA ARG A 309 -40.84 36.67 -0.27
C ARG A 309 -41.78 37.84 -0.50
N GLN A 310 -41.32 38.88 -1.17
CA GLN A 310 -42.11 40.07 -1.43
C GLN A 310 -43.26 39.77 -2.40
N MET A 311 -43.00 39.03 -3.49
CA MET A 311 -44.06 38.60 -4.42
C MET A 311 -45.12 37.75 -3.71
N ASN A 312 -44.71 36.78 -2.89
CA ASN A 312 -45.66 35.96 -2.15
C ASN A 312 -46.48 36.79 -1.16
N SER A 313 -45.86 37.72 -0.42
CA SER A 313 -46.59 38.58 0.52
C SER A 313 -47.63 39.46 -0.16
N GLU A 314 -47.34 39.94 -1.38
CA GLU A 314 -48.25 40.77 -2.16
C GLU A 314 -49.35 39.93 -2.83
N ALA A 315 -49.02 38.74 -3.32
CA ALA A 315 -50.01 37.77 -3.79
C ALA A 315 -50.98 37.36 -2.68
N THR A 316 -50.50 37.14 -1.45
CA THR A 316 -51.36 36.85 -0.29
C THR A 316 -52.21 38.06 0.11
N ARG A 317 -51.68 39.28 -0.01
CA ARG A 317 -52.43 40.51 0.27
C ARG A 317 -53.54 40.76 -0.76
N LEU A 318 -53.23 40.62 -2.04
CA LEU A 318 -54.16 40.86 -3.16
C LEU A 318 -55.14 39.71 -3.35
N GLY A 319 -54.73 38.48 -3.02
CA GLY A 319 -55.53 37.28 -3.15
C GLY A 319 -56.65 37.11 -2.12
N GLY A 320 -56.85 38.07 -1.20
CA GLY A 320 -57.89 38.01 -0.18
C GLY A 320 -57.70 36.80 0.72
N GLY A 321 -56.91 36.94 1.79
CA GLY A 321 -56.54 35.84 2.68
C GLY A 321 -57.72 34.91 3.03
N ALA A 322 -57.48 33.61 2.93
CA ALA A 322 -58.34 32.49 3.29
C ALA A 322 -58.86 32.49 4.76
N SER A 323 -58.68 33.59 5.48
CA SER A 323 -59.17 33.88 6.83
C SER A 323 -60.54 34.56 6.86
N GLN A 324 -61.09 34.98 5.71
CA GLN A 324 -62.41 35.65 5.68
C GLN A 324 -63.58 34.65 5.74
N ASP A 325 -63.40 33.42 5.24
CA ASP A 325 -64.39 32.33 5.32
C ASP A 325 -64.49 31.70 6.71
N SER A 326 -63.44 31.78 7.54
CA SER A 326 -63.44 31.19 8.88
C SER A 326 -64.10 32.10 9.93
N ALA A 327 -64.00 33.43 9.84
CA ALA A 327 -64.61 34.31 10.84
C ALA A 327 -66.15 34.34 10.76
N LEU A 328 -66.71 34.39 9.55
CA LEU A 328 -68.16 34.46 9.31
C LEU A 328 -68.86 33.12 9.58
N SER A 329 -68.24 32.00 9.23
CA SER A 329 -68.75 30.67 9.56
C SER A 329 -68.85 30.47 11.07
N TRP A 330 -67.84 30.88 11.84
CA TRP A 330 -67.85 30.75 13.30
C TRP A 330 -68.89 31.63 13.97
N LEU A 331 -69.13 32.84 13.45
CA LEU A 331 -70.22 33.71 13.91
C LEU A 331 -71.59 33.05 13.70
N SER A 332 -71.80 32.40 12.56
CA SER A 332 -73.07 31.71 12.25
C SER A 332 -73.30 30.49 13.16
N GLU A 333 -72.25 29.72 13.45
CA GLU A 333 -72.33 28.57 14.36
C GLU A 333 -72.54 29.01 15.81
N LEU A 334 -71.88 30.10 16.24
CA LEU A 334 -72.09 30.70 17.54
C LEU A 334 -73.54 31.18 17.71
N ALA A 335 -74.09 31.85 16.71
CA ALA A 335 -75.49 32.27 16.72
C ALA A 335 -76.46 31.07 16.82
N ALA A 336 -76.17 29.97 16.12
CA ALA A 336 -76.98 28.75 16.17
C ALA A 336 -76.93 28.07 17.55
N SER A 337 -75.77 28.02 18.21
CA SER A 337 -75.61 27.46 19.57
C SER A 337 -76.34 28.29 20.64
N LEU A 338 -76.67 29.55 20.35
CA LEU A 338 -77.30 30.48 21.29
C LEU A 338 -78.82 30.61 21.11
N ALA A 339 -79.38 30.10 20.02
CA ALA A 339 -80.80 30.25 19.70
C ALA A 339 -81.75 29.65 20.76
N ASN A 340 -81.29 28.70 21.55
CA ASN A 340 -82.08 27.98 22.55
C ASN A 340 -81.89 28.46 24.00
N THR A 341 -81.08 29.51 24.24
CA THR A 341 -80.73 29.96 25.59
C THR A 341 -81.37 31.31 25.88
N LYS A 342 -82.45 31.29 26.67
CA LYS A 342 -83.08 32.52 27.16
C LYS A 342 -82.27 33.04 28.35
N ASP A 343 -82.02 34.37 28.39
CA ASP A 343 -81.36 35.11 29.49
C ASP A 343 -79.81 35.21 29.48
N VAL A 344 -79.20 35.32 28.29
CA VAL A 344 -77.75 35.55 28.10
C VAL A 344 -77.47 36.98 27.64
N GLN A 345 -76.60 37.72 28.34
CA GLN A 345 -76.09 39.01 27.87
C GLN A 345 -74.62 38.91 27.49
N PHE A 346 -74.28 39.26 26.26
CA PHE A 346 -72.90 39.31 25.76
C PHE A 346 -72.34 40.72 25.92
N SER A 347 -71.18 40.85 26.56
CA SER A 347 -70.50 42.14 26.74
C SER A 347 -69.45 42.38 25.67
N THR A 348 -68.66 41.36 25.33
CA THR A 348 -67.60 41.49 24.32
C THR A 348 -67.45 40.24 23.48
N LEU A 349 -67.20 40.42 22.18
CA LEU A 349 -66.84 39.38 21.23
C LEU A 349 -65.54 39.77 20.53
N ARG A 350 -64.50 38.93 20.60
CA ARG A 350 -63.22 39.16 19.91
C ARG A 350 -62.79 37.92 19.13
N TYR A 351 -62.37 38.13 17.89
CA TYR A 351 -61.82 37.08 17.02
C TYR A 351 -60.33 37.30 16.79
N ASP A 352 -59.52 36.27 17.02
CA ASP A 352 -58.09 36.26 16.72
C ASP A 352 -57.81 35.29 15.56
N ALA A 353 -57.54 35.86 14.38
CA ALA A 353 -57.29 35.10 13.16
C ALA A 353 -55.95 34.33 13.17
N GLN A 354 -54.95 34.79 13.93
CA GLN A 354 -53.65 34.10 14.01
C GLN A 354 -53.73 32.86 14.90
N ARG A 355 -54.55 32.93 15.96
CA ARG A 355 -54.72 31.83 16.93
C ARG A 355 -55.92 30.93 16.64
N GLY A 356 -56.82 31.35 15.75
CA GLY A 356 -58.03 30.61 15.43
C GLY A 356 -58.92 30.44 16.66
N GLU A 357 -59.18 31.53 17.39
CA GLU A 357 -60.02 31.49 18.59
C GLU A 357 -60.98 32.68 18.67
N ILE A 358 -62.18 32.44 19.18
CA ILE A 358 -63.16 33.47 19.53
C ILE A 358 -63.26 33.55 21.05
N ARG A 359 -63.05 34.75 21.60
CA ARG A 359 -63.31 35.02 23.01
C ARG A 359 -64.63 35.75 23.17
N VAL A 360 -65.47 35.24 24.06
CA VAL A 360 -66.79 35.77 24.36
C VAL A 360 -66.92 36.02 25.85
N ASP A 361 -67.27 37.25 26.22
CA ASP A 361 -67.56 37.61 27.60
C ASP A 361 -69.09 37.63 27.81
N VAL A 362 -69.56 36.94 28.85
CA VAL A 362 -70.97 36.64 29.09
C VAL A 362 -71.38 37.00 30.51
N ASN A 363 -72.59 37.52 30.67
CA ASN A 363 -73.21 37.87 31.94
C ASN A 363 -74.57 37.13 32.10
N MET A 364 -74.69 36.28 33.13
CA MET A 364 -75.83 35.38 33.38
C MET A 364 -76.32 35.47 34.83
N LYS A 365 -77.51 34.95 35.12
CA LYS A 365 -78.16 35.08 36.45
C LYS A 365 -77.50 34.24 37.56
N ASP A 366 -77.02 33.04 37.25
CA ASP A 366 -76.40 32.15 38.21
C ASP A 366 -75.31 31.27 37.59
N PHE A 367 -74.52 30.61 38.44
CA PHE A 367 -73.47 29.68 38.04
C PHE A 367 -74.01 28.47 37.26
N GLN A 368 -75.26 28.07 37.52
CA GLN A 368 -75.88 26.91 36.88
C GLN A 368 -76.18 27.17 35.40
N SER A 369 -76.64 28.38 35.09
CA SER A 369 -76.87 28.87 33.72
C SER A 369 -75.57 28.91 32.91
N PHE A 370 -74.45 29.24 33.56
CA PHE A 370 -73.12 29.23 32.94
C PHE A 370 -72.67 27.81 32.55
N GLU A 371 -72.93 26.81 33.39
CA GLU A 371 -72.58 25.42 33.05
C GLU A 371 -73.45 24.85 31.91
N VAL A 372 -74.72 25.26 31.84
CA VAL A 372 -75.63 24.91 30.73
C VAL A 372 -75.14 25.52 29.42
N LEU A 373 -74.77 26.80 29.42
CA LEU A 373 -74.24 27.47 28.23
C LEU A 373 -72.90 26.86 27.78
N ARG A 374 -72.02 26.50 28.74
CA ARG A 374 -70.76 25.78 28.43
C ARG A 374 -71.04 24.48 27.70
N SER A 375 -72.01 23.70 28.18
CA SER A 375 -72.37 22.41 27.58
C SER A 375 -72.93 22.56 26.15
N GLN A 376 -73.74 23.59 25.90
CA GLN A 376 -74.28 23.89 24.56
C GLN A 376 -73.22 24.38 23.59
N LEU A 377 -72.33 25.28 24.03
CA LEU A 377 -71.19 25.72 23.21
C LEU A 377 -70.22 24.56 22.94
N ALA A 378 -70.07 23.65 23.90
CA ALA A 378 -69.25 22.45 23.78
C ALA A 378 -69.81 21.40 22.81
N GLU A 379 -71.02 21.55 22.27
CA GLU A 379 -71.51 20.69 21.18
C GLU A 379 -70.76 20.97 19.88
N ARG A 380 -70.54 22.26 19.55
CA ARG A 380 -69.96 22.71 18.28
C ARG A 380 -68.53 23.22 18.38
N PHE A 381 -68.12 23.69 19.56
CA PHE A 381 -66.80 24.25 19.79
C PHE A 381 -66.02 23.47 20.85
N SER A 382 -64.70 23.56 20.81
CA SER A 382 -63.84 23.26 21.94
C SER A 382 -63.84 24.48 22.86
N VAL A 383 -64.44 24.34 24.04
CA VAL A 383 -64.71 25.45 24.96
C VAL A 383 -63.75 25.41 26.13
N SER A 384 -62.97 26.48 26.31
CA SER A 384 -62.20 26.74 27.52
C SER A 384 -62.88 27.84 28.32
N GLN A 385 -63.29 27.52 29.54
CA GLN A 385 -63.91 28.47 30.45
C GLN A 385 -62.83 29.22 31.24
N GLY A 386 -62.91 30.55 31.21
CA GLY A 386 -62.09 31.43 32.03
C GLY A 386 -62.63 31.57 33.47
N PRO A 387 -61.99 32.40 34.30
CA PRO A 387 -62.44 32.65 35.66
C PRO A 387 -63.86 33.24 35.67
N LEU A 388 -64.65 32.81 36.65
CA LEU A 388 -65.99 33.33 36.94
C LEU A 388 -65.93 34.27 38.12
N ASP A 389 -66.57 35.43 37.99
CA ASP A 389 -66.69 36.42 39.05
C ASP A 389 -68.16 36.82 39.27
N ARG A 390 -68.53 37.07 40.53
CA ARG A 390 -69.90 37.44 40.89
C ARG A 390 -69.99 38.95 41.05
N ASP A 391 -70.67 39.59 40.10
CA ASP A 391 -70.92 41.02 40.10
C ASP A 391 -72.39 41.27 40.53
N GLY A 392 -72.59 41.45 41.83
CA GLY A 392 -73.90 41.64 42.44
C GLY A 392 -74.82 40.42 42.33
N ASP A 393 -75.97 40.60 41.67
CA ASP A 393 -77.00 39.57 41.46
C ASP A 393 -76.83 38.79 40.14
N ARG A 394 -75.66 38.94 39.49
CA ARG A 394 -75.31 38.21 38.25
C ARG A 394 -73.88 37.68 38.29
N VAL A 395 -73.61 36.68 37.45
CA VAL A 395 -72.29 36.04 37.28
C VAL A 395 -71.72 36.44 35.93
N THR A 396 -70.48 36.95 35.94
CA THR A 396 -69.73 37.30 34.74
C THR A 396 -68.60 36.30 34.50
N GLY A 397 -68.35 35.98 33.25
CA GLY A 397 -67.25 35.09 32.88
C GLY A 397 -66.95 35.13 31.39
N SER A 398 -65.82 34.54 31.01
CA SER A 398 -65.36 34.49 29.61
C SER A 398 -65.26 33.06 29.11
N TYR A 399 -65.67 32.81 27.87
CA TYR A 399 -65.38 31.58 27.13
C TYR A 399 -64.38 31.86 26.02
N THR A 400 -63.41 30.97 25.86
CA THR A 400 -62.56 30.91 24.66
C THR A 400 -62.99 29.69 23.85
N LEU A 401 -63.45 29.95 22.62
CA LEU A 401 -64.00 28.98 21.70
C LEU A 401 -62.99 28.73 20.59
N ARG A 402 -62.73 27.45 20.31
CA ARG A 402 -61.95 26.99 19.15
C ARG A 402 -62.81 26.02 18.36
N SER A 403 -62.63 25.96 17.05
CA SER A 403 -63.27 24.93 16.22
C SER A 403 -62.85 23.55 16.73
N LYS A 404 -63.82 22.63 16.84
CA LYS A 404 -63.50 21.22 17.04
C LYS A 404 -62.85 20.69 15.75
N PRO A 405 -61.79 19.89 15.84
CA PRO A 405 -61.25 19.20 14.67
C PRO A 405 -62.27 18.24 14.04
#